data_AF-A0A2B7WU87-F1
#
_entry.id   AF-A0A2B7WU87-F1
#
_cell.length_a   1.000
_cell.length_b   1.000
_cell.length_c   1.000
_cell.angle_alpha   90.00
_cell.angle_beta   90.00
_cell.angle_gamma   90.00
#
_symmetry.space_group_name_H-M   'P 1'
#
loop_
_entity.id
_entity.type
_entity.pdbx_description
1 polymer ?
#
loop_
_entity_poly.entity_id
_entity_poly.type
_entity_poly.pdbx_seq_one_letter_code
_entity_poly.pdbx_strand_id
1 'polypeptide(L)'
;MVRIAFVAAVFAAVATAAPASNPHALQRRQTCTGQSCVIADISRSTGRQPSPDAHFEGGTAEGTACIKEHLTILQSQGRIPANDSLEVPEPRRRHLFGGGLGGSEAECKPNTLLYARGTGESGAMGMSVGPRLEDGLSRTQWNVQGVLDGYPADMAGNNCIGLNGGIAMMELIEQTAQECPETKIVVSGYSQGAMVAHNGVAFAKPEAKSQIVGLVVFGDPFNGAPIKEFDSSKIKTFCHEGDGVCSGQFGITFEHLTYAFRDTPAAIEWMEQAVGGS
;
A
#
# COMPACT_ATOMS: atom_id res chain seq x y z
N MET A 1 32.16 37.05 -74.51
CA MET A 1 30.97 37.82 -74.11
C MET A 1 29.94 36.85 -73.53
N VAL A 2 29.28 37.25 -72.43
CA VAL A 2 28.08 36.65 -71.82
C VAL A 2 28.32 35.35 -71.03
N ARG A 3 27.88 35.14 -69.78
CA ARG A 3 27.49 35.94 -68.61
C ARG A 3 27.42 34.90 -67.48
N ILE A 4 28.04 35.19 -66.34
CA ILE A 4 27.99 34.38 -65.11
C ILE A 4 26.57 34.48 -64.53
N ALA A 5 25.92 33.34 -64.30
CA ALA A 5 24.66 33.27 -63.57
C ALA A 5 24.87 32.58 -62.22
N PHE A 6 24.76 33.38 -61.18
CA PHE A 6 24.62 33.01 -59.78
C PHE A 6 23.40 32.10 -59.58
N VAL A 7 23.56 31.01 -58.83
CA VAL A 7 22.46 30.40 -58.08
C VAL A 7 22.95 30.22 -56.64
N ALA A 8 22.65 31.21 -55.80
CA ALA A 8 22.78 31.09 -54.36
C ALA A 8 21.53 30.35 -53.85
N ALA A 9 21.70 29.11 -53.38
CA ALA A 9 20.66 28.39 -52.67
C ALA A 9 20.57 28.93 -51.24
N VAL A 10 19.46 29.60 -50.94
CA VAL A 10 19.09 30.05 -49.59
C VAL A 10 18.60 28.82 -48.82
N PHE A 11 19.42 28.30 -47.90
CA PHE A 11 18.95 27.36 -46.88
C PHE A 11 18.24 28.16 -45.78
N ALA A 12 16.91 28.12 -45.79
CA ALA A 12 16.11 28.57 -44.66
C ALA A 12 16.27 27.56 -43.52
N ALA A 13 16.92 27.96 -42.43
CA ALA A 13 16.97 27.19 -41.19
C ALA A 13 15.55 27.13 -40.60
N VAL A 14 14.97 25.93 -40.58
CA VAL A 14 13.75 25.65 -39.83
C VAL A 14 14.11 25.70 -38.35
N ALA A 15 13.69 26.77 -37.67
CA ALA A 15 13.74 26.82 -36.22
C ALA A 15 12.80 25.74 -35.67
N THR A 16 13.37 24.65 -35.17
CA THR A 16 12.64 23.67 -34.37
C THR A 16 12.27 24.34 -33.05
N ALA A 17 11.04 24.82 -32.94
CA ALA A 17 10.46 25.14 -31.66
C ALA A 17 10.46 23.85 -30.82
N ALA A 18 11.18 23.87 -29.69
CA ALA A 18 11.03 22.84 -28.66
C ALA A 18 9.54 22.76 -28.30
N PRO A 19 8.95 21.57 -28.16
CA PRO A 19 7.55 21.48 -27.77
C PRO A 19 7.43 22.09 -26.38
N ALA A 20 6.59 23.12 -26.25
CA ALA A 20 6.17 23.62 -24.96
C ALA A 20 5.69 22.41 -24.15
N SER A 21 6.36 22.14 -23.03
CA SER A 21 5.98 21.09 -22.10
C SER A 21 4.57 21.37 -21.61
N ASN A 22 3.60 20.67 -22.19
CA ASN A 22 2.21 20.73 -21.78
C ASN A 22 2.13 20.18 -20.34
N PRO A 23 1.72 20.95 -19.32
CA PRO A 23 1.65 20.48 -17.94
C PRO A 23 0.67 19.31 -17.76
N HIS A 24 -0.16 19.01 -18.76
CA HIS A 24 -1.03 17.83 -18.80
C HIS A 24 -0.35 16.55 -19.33
N ALA A 25 0.85 16.61 -19.91
CA ALA A 25 1.54 15.44 -20.47
C ALA A 25 2.35 14.63 -19.41
N LEU A 26 2.37 15.08 -18.16
CA LEU A 26 3.00 14.39 -17.02
C LEU A 26 1.99 13.61 -16.15
N GLN A 27 0.76 13.41 -16.61
CA GLN A 27 -0.04 12.28 -16.11
C GLN A 27 0.49 11.00 -16.75
N ARG A 28 1.50 10.38 -16.12
CA ARG A 28 1.67 8.91 -16.24
C ARG A 28 0.28 8.31 -16.08
N ARG A 29 -0.15 7.42 -16.98
CA ARG A 29 -1.45 6.74 -16.91
C ARG A 29 -1.66 6.27 -15.47
N GLN A 30 -2.48 6.97 -14.72
CA GLN A 30 -2.74 6.64 -13.32
C GLN A 30 -3.50 5.32 -13.34
N THR A 31 -2.97 4.30 -12.68
CA THR A 31 -3.56 2.96 -12.60
C THR A 31 -4.66 2.88 -11.54
N CYS A 32 -4.75 3.89 -10.66
CA CYS A 32 -5.79 3.99 -9.64
C CYS A 32 -7.06 4.67 -10.17
N THR A 33 -8.19 4.44 -9.50
CA THR A 33 -9.47 5.11 -9.75
C THR A 33 -10.26 5.24 -8.45
N GLY A 34 -11.04 6.32 -8.29
CA GLY A 34 -11.92 6.48 -7.11
C GLY A 34 -11.15 6.43 -5.79
N GLN A 35 -11.58 5.58 -4.86
CA GLN A 35 -10.99 5.42 -3.52
C GLN A 35 -9.49 5.11 -3.56
N SER A 36 -9.02 4.28 -4.49
CA SER A 36 -7.59 3.93 -4.59
C SER A 36 -6.72 5.15 -4.92
N CYS A 37 -7.23 6.10 -5.71
CA CYS A 37 -6.52 7.35 -5.97
C CYS A 37 -6.54 8.32 -4.79
N VAL A 38 -7.64 8.40 -4.04
CA VAL A 38 -7.73 9.29 -2.87
C VAL A 38 -6.63 8.94 -1.85
N ILE A 39 -6.45 7.65 -1.58
CA ILE A 39 -5.44 7.16 -0.64
C ILE A 39 -4.03 7.38 -1.17
N ALA A 40 -3.82 7.13 -2.46
CA ALA A 40 -2.55 7.41 -3.10
C ALA A 40 -2.23 8.93 -3.07
N ASP A 41 -3.24 9.82 -3.11
CA ASP A 41 -3.03 11.26 -2.92
C ASP A 41 -2.70 11.59 -1.45
N ILE A 42 -3.38 10.98 -0.47
CA ILE A 42 -3.13 11.15 0.98
C ILE A 42 -1.70 10.78 1.36
N SER A 43 -1.23 9.63 0.89
CA SER A 43 0.16 9.19 1.07
C SER A 43 1.16 9.94 0.17
N ARG A 44 0.70 10.91 -0.63
CA ARG A 44 1.48 11.63 -1.65
C ARG A 44 2.14 10.71 -2.69
N SER A 45 1.64 9.50 -2.85
CA SER A 45 2.10 8.49 -3.80
C SER A 45 1.80 8.82 -5.26
N THR A 46 0.78 9.65 -5.53
CA THR A 46 0.52 10.20 -6.86
C THR A 46 1.27 11.51 -7.14
N GLY A 47 1.89 12.11 -6.11
CA GLY A 47 2.41 13.48 -6.14
C GLY A 47 1.36 14.60 -6.07
N ARG A 48 0.06 14.26 -5.97
CA ARG A 48 -1.02 15.25 -5.82
C ARG A 48 -1.31 15.55 -4.35
N GLN A 49 -1.98 16.67 -4.10
CA GLN A 49 -2.61 16.92 -2.80
C GLN A 49 -3.96 16.18 -2.73
N PRO A 50 -4.37 15.71 -1.54
CA PRO A 50 -5.70 15.12 -1.35
C PRO A 50 -6.79 16.13 -1.69
N SER A 51 -7.82 15.68 -2.40
CA SER A 51 -8.99 16.53 -2.67
C SER A 51 -9.73 16.82 -1.35
N PRO A 52 -10.07 18.09 -1.05
CA PRO A 52 -10.91 18.42 0.11
C PRO A 52 -12.33 17.84 -0.02
N ASP A 53 -12.78 17.56 -1.25
CA ASP A 53 -14.08 16.94 -1.56
C ASP A 53 -13.94 15.42 -1.80
N ALA A 54 -12.85 14.80 -1.35
CA ALA A 54 -12.67 13.37 -1.51
C ALA A 54 -13.76 12.60 -0.73
N HIS A 55 -14.54 11.81 -1.46
CA HIS A 55 -15.53 10.91 -0.88
C HIS A 55 -14.98 9.48 -0.83
N PHE A 56 -15.07 8.87 0.35
CA PHE A 56 -14.78 7.45 0.55
C PHE A 56 -16.09 6.65 0.45
N GLU A 57 -16.01 5.46 -0.13
CA GLU A 57 -17.15 4.55 -0.07
C GLU A 57 -17.35 4.08 1.38
N GLY A 58 -18.58 4.21 1.88
CA GLY A 58 -18.88 3.98 3.30
C GLY A 58 -18.59 5.17 4.22
N GLY A 59 -18.39 6.38 3.69
CA GLY A 59 -18.06 7.60 4.44
C GLY A 59 -19.06 8.02 5.51
N THR A 60 -18.97 7.41 6.69
CA THR A 60 -19.67 7.85 7.90
C THR A 60 -18.93 8.99 8.59
N ALA A 61 -19.62 9.68 9.50
CA ALA A 61 -19.01 10.73 10.32
C ALA A 61 -17.89 10.16 11.21
N GLU A 62 -18.08 8.94 11.73
CA GLU A 62 -17.11 8.22 12.54
C GLU A 62 -15.88 7.81 11.70
N GLY A 63 -16.09 7.30 10.49
CA GLY A 63 -15.00 6.99 9.56
C GLY A 63 -14.16 8.23 9.25
N THR A 64 -14.83 9.35 8.96
CA THR A 64 -14.15 10.64 8.71
C THR A 64 -13.34 11.11 9.92
N ALA A 65 -13.88 10.96 11.13
CA ALA A 65 -13.17 11.30 12.36
C ALA A 65 -11.94 10.41 12.58
N CYS A 66 -12.08 9.11 12.36
CA CYS A 66 -10.99 8.14 12.45
C CYS A 66 -9.87 8.45 11.45
N ILE A 67 -10.21 8.79 10.21
CA ILE A 67 -9.23 9.21 9.19
C ILE A 67 -8.46 10.44 9.66
N LYS A 68 -9.17 11.49 10.14
CA LYS A 68 -8.53 12.71 10.64
C LYS A 68 -7.57 12.42 11.79
N GLU A 69 -7.99 11.60 12.75
CA GLU A 69 -7.15 11.20 13.88
C GLU A 69 -5.85 10.52 13.42
N HIS A 70 -5.95 9.52 12.53
CA HIS A 70 -4.78 8.80 12.06
C HIS A 70 -3.87 9.64 11.15
N LEU A 71 -4.41 10.59 10.39
CA LEU A 71 -3.59 11.56 9.65
C LEU A 71 -2.82 12.48 10.60
N THR A 72 -3.41 12.92 11.71
CA THR A 72 -2.69 13.68 12.75
C THR A 72 -1.56 12.84 13.38
N ILE A 73 -1.79 11.55 13.62
CA ILE A 73 -0.73 10.64 14.10
C ILE A 73 0.41 10.59 13.08
N LEU A 74 0.11 10.35 11.81
CA LEU A 74 1.11 10.29 10.73
C LEU A 74 1.89 11.61 10.58
N GLN A 75 1.23 12.75 10.74
CA GLN A 75 1.88 14.07 10.77
C GLN A 75 2.83 14.20 11.95
N SER A 76 2.39 13.85 13.16
CA SER A 76 3.22 13.92 14.38
C SER A 76 4.46 13.03 14.30
N GLN A 77 4.38 11.94 13.52
CA GLN A 77 5.49 11.03 13.24
C GLN A 77 6.32 11.44 12.01
N GLY A 78 6.01 12.55 11.35
CA GLY A 78 6.71 13.05 10.17
C GLY A 78 6.52 12.21 8.90
N ARG A 79 5.47 11.38 8.84
CA ARG A 79 5.20 10.48 7.69
C ARG A 79 4.56 11.17 6.51
N ILE A 80 3.79 12.22 6.80
CA ILE A 80 3.22 13.10 5.80
C ILE A 80 3.56 14.55 6.15
N PRO A 81 3.67 15.43 5.15
CA PRO A 81 3.96 16.84 5.41
C PRO A 81 2.91 17.43 6.37
N ALA A 82 3.36 18.23 7.33
CA ALA A 82 2.49 19.19 7.98
C ALA A 82 2.04 20.18 6.89
N ASN A 83 0.81 20.06 6.40
CA ASN A 83 0.26 21.07 5.49
C ASN A 83 -0.44 22.13 6.36
N ASP A 84 -0.19 23.40 6.07
CA ASP A 84 -0.90 24.54 6.63
C ASP A 84 -2.42 24.26 6.62
N SER A 85 -3.07 24.36 7.79
CA SER A 85 -4.52 24.18 8.01
C SER A 85 -5.05 22.77 8.27
N LEU A 86 -4.48 22.07 9.25
CA LEU A 86 -5.28 21.26 10.18
C LEU A 86 -4.74 21.53 11.59
N GLU A 87 -5.22 22.60 12.24
CA GLU A 87 -4.96 22.81 13.67
C GLU A 87 -5.69 21.72 14.46
N VAL A 88 -4.95 20.66 14.79
CA VAL A 88 -5.34 19.67 15.80
C VAL A 88 -4.35 19.82 16.97
N PRO A 89 -4.82 20.10 18.20
CA PRO A 89 -3.93 20.28 19.34
C PRO A 89 -3.11 19.01 19.62
N GLU A 90 -1.80 19.20 19.87
CA GLU A 90 -0.85 18.16 20.28
C GLU A 90 -1.41 17.26 21.40
N PRO A 91 -1.66 15.96 21.16
CA PRO A 91 -1.92 15.04 22.25
C PRO A 91 -0.61 14.74 22.99
N ARG A 92 -0.63 14.89 24.31
CA ARG A 92 0.49 14.48 25.18
C ARG A 92 0.79 13.01 24.96
N ARG A 93 2.05 12.69 24.64
CA ARG A 93 2.60 11.33 24.55
C ARG A 93 2.08 10.46 25.69
N ARG A 94 1.15 9.56 25.39
CA ARG A 94 0.97 8.33 26.17
C ARG A 94 1.80 7.27 25.47
N HIS A 95 2.97 6.98 26.04
CA HIS A 95 3.60 5.68 25.84
C HIS A 95 2.64 4.65 26.44
N LEU A 96 1.81 4.04 25.61
CA LEU A 96 1.18 2.75 25.91
C LEU A 96 2.09 1.66 25.34
N PHE A 97 3.33 1.63 25.83
CA PHE A 97 4.13 0.41 25.79
C PHE A 97 4.05 -0.19 27.19
N GLY A 98 3.20 -1.21 27.30
CA GLY A 98 2.87 -1.85 28.56
C GLY A 98 2.09 -3.13 28.32
N GLY A 99 2.62 -4.00 27.47
CA GLY A 99 2.08 -5.33 27.20
C GLY A 99 3.19 -6.18 26.63
N GLY A 100 4.02 -6.77 27.50
CA GLY A 100 4.97 -7.79 27.09
C GLY A 100 4.22 -8.95 26.49
N LEU A 101 4.32 -9.13 25.18
CA LEU A 101 3.96 -10.38 24.53
C LEU A 101 5.19 -11.28 24.59
N GLY A 102 5.06 -12.36 25.37
CA GLY A 102 6.02 -13.44 25.36
C GLY A 102 6.09 -14.04 23.96
N GLY A 103 7.14 -13.69 23.23
CA GLY A 103 7.72 -14.50 22.19
C GLY A 103 9.12 -14.85 22.66
N SER A 104 9.49 -16.12 22.61
CA SER A 104 10.91 -16.50 22.50
C SER A 104 11.60 -15.55 21.51
N GLU A 105 12.87 -15.21 21.71
CA GLU A 105 13.70 -14.66 20.62
C GLU A 105 13.53 -15.60 19.41
N ALA A 106 12.58 -15.28 18.53
CA ALA A 106 12.29 -16.08 17.37
C ALA A 106 13.46 -15.77 16.45
N GLU A 107 14.37 -16.73 16.34
CA GLU A 107 15.54 -16.63 15.48
C GLU A 107 15.10 -16.11 14.12
N CYS A 108 15.68 -14.97 13.70
CA CYS A 108 15.36 -14.34 12.43
C CYS A 108 15.42 -15.37 11.30
N LYS A 109 14.35 -15.40 10.50
CA LYS A 109 14.31 -16.21 9.29
C LYS A 109 14.76 -15.38 8.10
N PRO A 110 15.26 -16.02 7.03
CA PRO A 110 15.60 -15.31 5.81
C PRO A 110 14.43 -14.49 5.25
N ASN A 111 13.20 -14.96 5.45
CA ASN A 111 12.00 -14.34 4.94
C ASN A 111 10.97 -14.12 6.05
N THR A 112 10.20 -13.04 5.96
CA THR A 112 9.09 -12.75 6.87
C THR A 112 7.84 -12.36 6.08
N LEU A 113 6.72 -13.03 6.33
CA LEU A 113 5.39 -12.64 5.86
C LEU A 113 4.67 -11.88 6.98
N LEU A 114 4.31 -10.62 6.72
CA LEU A 114 3.44 -9.81 7.56
C LEU A 114 2.05 -9.73 6.93
N TYR A 115 1.01 -10.14 7.65
CA TYR A 115 -0.32 -10.36 7.08
C TYR A 115 -1.44 -9.61 7.82
N ALA A 116 -2.38 -9.03 7.07
CA ALA A 116 -3.61 -8.47 7.61
C ALA A 116 -4.85 -9.21 7.07
N ARG A 117 -5.67 -9.75 7.98
CA ARG A 117 -6.89 -10.51 7.67
C ARG A 117 -8.03 -9.65 7.12
N GLY A 118 -9.08 -10.28 6.60
CA GLY A 118 -10.28 -9.60 6.11
C GLY A 118 -11.26 -9.22 7.23
N THR A 119 -12.25 -8.39 6.89
CA THR A 119 -13.26 -7.92 7.84
C THR A 119 -14.05 -9.09 8.45
N GLY A 120 -14.18 -9.09 9.78
CA GLY A 120 -14.91 -10.08 10.55
C GLY A 120 -14.14 -11.39 10.77
N GLU A 121 -12.95 -11.55 10.21
CA GLU A 121 -12.14 -12.73 10.47
C GLU A 121 -11.53 -12.68 11.88
N SER A 122 -11.45 -13.83 12.55
CA SER A 122 -10.88 -13.98 13.89
C SER A 122 -9.40 -14.37 13.84
N GLY A 123 -8.67 -14.13 14.93
CA GLY A 123 -7.25 -14.51 15.06
C GLY A 123 -6.31 -13.60 14.27
N ALA A 124 -5.01 -13.90 14.30
CA ALA A 124 -3.99 -13.07 13.64
C ALA A 124 -4.04 -13.21 12.11
N MET A 125 -4.13 -14.45 11.64
CA MET A 125 -4.11 -14.79 10.22
C MET A 125 -5.51 -14.84 9.59
N GLY A 126 -6.58 -14.67 10.36
CA GLY A 126 -7.94 -14.88 9.85
C GLY A 126 -8.29 -16.36 9.68
N MET A 127 -9.30 -16.64 8.86
CA MET A 127 -9.84 -18.00 8.65
C MET A 127 -9.83 -18.44 7.18
N SER A 128 -9.47 -17.56 6.25
CA SER A 128 -9.52 -17.80 4.81
C SER A 128 -8.14 -17.79 4.15
N VAL A 129 -7.70 -16.64 3.62
CA VAL A 129 -6.45 -16.51 2.84
C VAL A 129 -5.22 -16.70 3.73
N GLY A 130 -5.18 -16.07 4.91
CA GLY A 130 -4.00 -16.08 5.76
C GLY A 130 -3.53 -17.47 6.20
N PRO A 131 -4.41 -18.37 6.72
CA PRO A 131 -3.98 -19.73 7.08
C PRO A 131 -3.44 -20.53 5.89
N ARG A 132 -3.95 -20.30 4.67
CA ARG A 132 -3.43 -20.96 3.46
C ARG A 132 -2.03 -20.49 3.09
N LEU A 133 -1.74 -19.21 3.29
CA LEU A 133 -0.38 -18.68 3.12
C LEU A 133 0.55 -19.23 4.20
N GLU A 134 0.11 -19.24 5.46
CA GLU A 134 0.88 -19.77 6.59
C GLU A 134 1.23 -21.25 6.40
N ASP A 135 0.28 -22.07 5.95
CA ASP A 135 0.49 -23.50 5.71
C ASP A 135 1.36 -23.77 4.47
N GLY A 136 1.32 -22.89 3.48
CA GLY A 136 2.01 -23.05 2.21
C GLY A 136 3.47 -22.62 2.21
N LEU A 137 3.86 -21.74 3.13
CA LEU A 137 5.23 -21.24 3.25
C LEU A 137 6.07 -22.13 4.18
N SER A 138 7.33 -22.37 3.81
CA SER A 138 8.21 -23.22 4.60
C SER A 138 8.54 -22.58 5.96
N ARG A 139 8.13 -23.21 7.06
CA ARG A 139 8.43 -22.78 8.44
C ARG A 139 9.92 -22.71 8.77
N THR A 140 10.80 -23.32 7.97
CA THR A 140 12.25 -23.22 8.15
C THR A 140 12.85 -22.00 7.44
N GLN A 141 12.13 -21.40 6.50
CA GLN A 141 12.59 -20.25 5.71
C GLN A 141 11.78 -18.98 6.00
N TRP A 142 10.56 -19.13 6.50
CA TRP A 142 9.61 -18.05 6.72
C TRP A 142 9.24 -17.92 8.19
N ASN A 143 9.32 -16.70 8.69
CA ASN A 143 8.52 -16.25 9.81
C ASN A 143 7.17 -15.74 9.28
N VAL A 144 6.05 -16.12 9.87
CA VAL A 144 4.72 -15.68 9.46
C VAL A 144 4.03 -15.02 10.64
N GLN A 145 3.58 -13.78 10.46
CA GLN A 145 3.00 -12.99 11.52
C GLN A 145 1.80 -12.17 11.03
N GLY A 146 0.68 -12.29 11.73
CA GLY A 146 -0.51 -11.49 11.49
C GLY A 146 -0.53 -10.23 12.35
N VAL A 147 -1.15 -9.15 11.85
CA VAL A 147 -1.41 -7.93 12.63
C VAL A 147 -2.57 -8.19 13.60
N LEU A 148 -2.28 -8.17 14.89
CA LEU A 148 -3.25 -8.33 15.98
C LEU A 148 -3.56 -7.00 16.66
N ASP A 149 -2.52 -6.38 17.22
CA ASP A 149 -2.66 -5.15 17.99
C ASP A 149 -3.00 -3.98 17.08
N GLY A 150 -3.94 -3.13 17.50
CA GLY A 150 -4.43 -2.01 16.68
C GLY A 150 -5.26 -2.40 15.46
N TYR A 151 -5.45 -3.71 15.19
CA TYR A 151 -6.22 -4.19 14.05
C TYR A 151 -7.34 -5.19 14.43
N PRO A 152 -8.54 -4.69 14.78
CA PRO A 152 -9.69 -5.55 15.13
C PRO A 152 -10.32 -6.24 13.91
N ALA A 153 -10.01 -5.80 12.69
CA ALA A 153 -10.63 -6.24 11.44
C ALA A 153 -12.16 -6.11 11.45
N ASP A 154 -12.70 -5.03 12.00
CA ASP A 154 -14.14 -4.79 12.08
C ASP A 154 -14.65 -3.88 10.95
N MET A 155 -15.96 -3.66 10.88
CA MET A 155 -16.56 -2.78 9.86
C MET A 155 -16.12 -1.32 9.99
N ALA A 156 -15.81 -0.86 11.22
CA ALA A 156 -15.34 0.51 11.44
C ALA A 156 -13.98 0.76 10.76
N GLY A 157 -13.13 -0.27 10.70
CA GLY A 157 -11.89 -0.24 9.93
C GLY A 157 -12.09 0.04 8.43
N ASN A 158 -13.20 -0.40 7.82
CA ASN A 158 -13.50 -0.09 6.41
C ASN A 158 -13.85 1.39 6.24
N ASN A 159 -14.69 1.93 7.13
CA ASN A 159 -15.05 3.35 7.12
C ASN A 159 -13.84 4.24 7.43
N CYS A 160 -12.85 3.69 8.15
CA CYS A 160 -11.56 4.30 8.40
C CYS A 160 -10.50 3.91 7.36
N ILE A 161 -10.89 3.42 6.17
CA ILE A 161 -10.01 3.11 5.02
C ILE A 161 -8.77 2.27 5.39
N GLY A 162 -8.90 1.43 6.42
CA GLY A 162 -7.82 0.61 6.97
C GLY A 162 -6.65 1.39 7.57
N LEU A 163 -6.79 2.69 7.91
CA LEU A 163 -5.69 3.48 8.47
C LEU A 163 -5.31 3.02 9.88
N ASN A 164 -6.28 2.65 10.71
CA ASN A 164 -6.04 2.11 12.05
C ASN A 164 -5.14 0.87 12.02
N GLY A 165 -5.51 -0.12 11.22
CA GLY A 165 -4.68 -1.32 11.01
C GLY A 165 -3.41 -1.00 10.22
N GLY A 166 -3.45 -0.02 9.31
CA GLY A 166 -2.32 0.40 8.50
C GLY A 166 -1.17 0.99 9.33
N ILE A 167 -1.47 1.77 10.37
CA ILE A 167 -0.45 2.24 11.32
C ILE A 167 0.14 1.07 12.10
N ALA A 168 -0.69 0.13 12.56
CA ALA A 168 -0.18 -1.07 13.23
C ALA A 168 0.72 -1.93 12.31
N MET A 169 0.34 -2.08 11.04
CA MET A 169 1.17 -2.76 10.03
C MET A 169 2.47 -1.99 9.75
N MET A 170 2.43 -0.66 9.66
CA MET A 170 3.62 0.18 9.50
C MET A 170 4.60 -0.03 10.67
N GLU A 171 4.10 0.00 11.90
CA GLU A 171 4.90 -0.24 13.10
C GLU A 171 5.50 -1.65 13.12
N LEU A 172 4.71 -2.66 12.73
CA LEU A 172 5.18 -4.04 12.63
C LEU A 172 6.25 -4.23 11.55
N ILE A 173 6.10 -3.58 10.39
CA ILE A 173 7.12 -3.56 9.32
C ILE A 173 8.42 -2.98 9.85
N GLU A 174 8.36 -1.83 10.54
CA GLU A 174 9.54 -1.14 11.06
C GLU A 174 10.22 -1.92 12.18
N GLN A 175 9.44 -2.54 13.07
CA GLN A 175 9.94 -3.42 14.11
C GLN A 175 10.63 -4.64 13.49
N THR A 176 9.99 -5.31 12.54
CA THR A 176 10.56 -6.49 11.85
C THR A 176 11.87 -6.12 11.15
N ALA A 177 11.91 -4.99 10.45
CA ALA A 177 13.09 -4.53 9.75
C ALA A 177 14.26 -4.17 10.70
N GLN A 178 13.94 -3.74 11.92
CA GLN A 178 14.93 -3.44 12.96
C GLN A 178 15.44 -4.70 13.66
N GLU A 179 14.55 -5.62 14.00
CA GLU A 179 14.88 -6.86 14.73
C GLU A 179 15.60 -7.87 13.84
N CYS A 180 15.23 -7.93 12.55
CA CYS A 180 15.79 -8.86 11.57
C CYS A 180 16.28 -8.11 10.31
N PRO A 181 17.40 -7.39 10.37
CA PRO A 181 17.85 -6.51 9.27
C PRO A 181 18.21 -7.23 7.96
N GLU A 182 18.41 -8.54 8.00
CA GLU A 182 18.68 -9.38 6.83
C GLU A 182 17.41 -10.08 6.28
N THR A 183 16.26 -9.98 6.96
CA THR A 183 15.04 -10.63 6.49
C THR A 183 14.50 -9.91 5.25
N LYS A 184 14.09 -10.69 4.26
CA LYS A 184 13.26 -10.18 3.16
C LYS A 184 11.82 -10.14 3.64
N ILE A 185 11.16 -8.98 3.55
CA ILE A 185 9.80 -8.79 4.03
C ILE A 185 8.82 -8.88 2.86
N VAL A 186 7.81 -9.73 2.99
CA VAL A 186 6.60 -9.69 2.18
C VAL A 186 5.46 -9.18 3.06
N VAL A 187 4.74 -8.17 2.58
CA VAL A 187 3.53 -7.66 3.24
C VAL A 187 2.32 -8.13 2.45
N SER A 188 1.28 -8.59 3.13
CA SER A 188 0.10 -9.14 2.47
C SER A 188 -1.19 -8.83 3.23
N GLY A 189 -2.32 -8.88 2.52
CA GLY A 189 -3.62 -8.80 3.15
C GLY A 189 -4.77 -9.06 2.21
N TYR A 190 -5.94 -9.32 2.80
CA TYR A 190 -7.17 -9.67 2.10
C TYR A 190 -8.29 -8.68 2.42
N SER A 191 -9.00 -8.18 1.40
CA SER A 191 -10.14 -7.27 1.57
C SER A 191 -9.75 -6.00 2.33
N GLN A 192 -10.33 -5.73 3.50
CA GLN A 192 -9.84 -4.68 4.41
C GLN A 192 -8.35 -4.80 4.74
N GLY A 193 -7.85 -6.02 4.91
CA GLY A 193 -6.45 -6.29 5.15
C GLY A 193 -5.54 -5.85 3.99
N ALA A 194 -6.06 -5.81 2.75
CA ALA A 194 -5.31 -5.24 1.62
C ALA A 194 -5.12 -3.72 1.78
N MET A 195 -6.15 -3.00 2.24
CA MET A 195 -6.02 -1.57 2.58
C MET A 195 -4.99 -1.35 3.69
N VAL A 196 -5.03 -2.21 4.73
CA VAL A 196 -4.06 -2.19 5.84
C VAL A 196 -2.63 -2.42 5.34
N ALA A 197 -2.43 -3.40 4.47
CA ALA A 197 -1.13 -3.70 3.88
C ALA A 197 -0.61 -2.51 3.05
N HIS A 198 -1.44 -1.94 2.18
CA HIS A 198 -1.10 -0.73 1.41
C HIS A 198 -0.70 0.44 2.31
N ASN A 199 -1.50 0.76 3.32
CA ASN A 199 -1.21 1.86 4.25
C ASN A 199 0.09 1.61 5.02
N GLY A 200 0.31 0.39 5.50
CA GLY A 200 1.53 -0.01 6.19
C GLY A 200 2.78 0.26 5.36
N VAL A 201 2.79 -0.24 4.11
CA VAL A 201 3.90 -0.02 3.16
C VAL A 201 4.03 1.44 2.77
N ALA A 202 2.91 2.17 2.62
CA ALA A 202 2.94 3.57 2.21
C ALA A 202 3.57 4.50 3.24
N PHE A 203 3.34 4.25 4.53
CA PHE A 203 3.81 5.13 5.62
C PHE A 203 5.07 4.64 6.34
N ALA A 204 5.53 3.41 6.07
CA ALA A 204 6.80 2.89 6.60
C ALA A 204 8.00 3.77 6.24
N LYS A 205 9.03 3.77 7.09
CA LYS A 205 10.27 4.51 6.81
C LYS A 205 10.97 3.95 5.56
N PRO A 206 11.68 4.78 4.77
CA PRO A 206 12.43 4.32 3.60
C PRO A 206 13.36 3.14 3.90
N GLU A 207 14.00 3.12 5.08
CA GLU A 207 14.89 2.05 5.49
C GLU A 207 14.14 0.72 5.62
N ALA A 208 12.96 0.71 6.25
CA ALA A 208 12.14 -0.48 6.37
C ALA A 208 11.53 -0.89 5.02
N LYS A 209 11.06 0.08 4.21
CA LYS A 209 10.56 -0.18 2.85
C LYS A 209 11.59 -0.87 1.96
N SER A 210 12.88 -0.58 2.15
CA SER A 210 13.94 -1.19 1.35
C SER A 210 14.05 -2.71 1.53
N GLN A 211 13.64 -3.24 2.70
CA GLN A 211 13.59 -4.67 2.97
C GLN A 211 12.33 -5.35 2.41
N ILE A 212 11.35 -4.56 1.95
CA ILE A 212 10.10 -5.10 1.39
C ILE A 212 10.35 -5.52 -0.07
N VAL A 213 10.26 -6.83 -0.30
CA VAL A 213 10.42 -7.44 -1.63
C VAL A 213 9.08 -7.65 -2.33
N GLY A 214 7.96 -7.59 -1.62
CA GLY A 214 6.64 -7.73 -2.22
C GLY A 214 5.49 -7.22 -1.35
N LEU A 215 4.47 -6.67 -2.02
CA LEU A 215 3.13 -6.41 -1.49
C LEU A 215 2.14 -7.29 -2.24
N VAL A 216 1.58 -8.30 -1.57
CA VAL A 216 0.69 -9.30 -2.20
C VAL A 216 -0.71 -9.18 -1.61
N VAL A 217 -1.68 -8.75 -2.41
CA VAL A 217 -3.02 -8.40 -1.89
C VAL A 217 -4.14 -9.10 -2.65
N PHE A 218 -5.23 -9.40 -1.94
CA PHE A 218 -6.38 -10.15 -2.46
C PHE A 218 -7.67 -9.35 -2.25
N GLY A 219 -8.51 -9.25 -3.29
CA GLY A 219 -9.78 -8.52 -3.19
C GLY A 219 -9.57 -7.07 -2.77
N ASP A 220 -8.63 -6.38 -3.42
CA ASP A 220 -8.02 -5.14 -2.93
C ASP A 220 -8.85 -3.87 -3.25
N PRO A 221 -9.40 -3.15 -2.25
CA PRO A 221 -10.07 -1.87 -2.47
C PRO A 221 -9.15 -0.78 -3.04
N PHE A 222 -7.84 -0.92 -2.87
CA PHE A 222 -6.83 0.03 -3.34
C PHE A 222 -6.15 -0.41 -4.63
N ASN A 223 -6.77 -1.33 -5.38
CA ASN A 223 -6.23 -1.83 -6.63
C ASN A 223 -5.80 -0.67 -7.56
N GLY A 224 -4.57 -0.77 -8.06
CA GLY A 224 -3.94 0.21 -8.93
C GLY A 224 -3.35 1.44 -8.21
N ALA A 225 -3.46 1.56 -6.88
CA ALA A 225 -2.82 2.63 -6.12
C ALA A 225 -1.29 2.51 -6.16
N PRO A 226 -0.57 3.52 -6.66
CA PRO A 226 0.88 3.56 -6.51
C PRO A 226 1.25 3.80 -5.04
N ILE A 227 2.47 3.41 -4.67
CA ILE A 227 3.06 3.74 -3.37
C ILE A 227 4.34 4.54 -3.61
N LYS A 228 4.46 5.70 -2.96
CA LYS A 228 5.66 6.55 -3.05
C LYS A 228 6.91 5.77 -2.63
N GLU A 229 7.96 5.88 -3.43
CA GLU A 229 9.27 5.25 -3.16
C GLU A 229 9.19 3.73 -3.00
N PHE A 230 8.20 3.09 -3.64
CA PHE A 230 8.06 1.64 -3.72
C PHE A 230 7.84 1.24 -5.17
N ASP A 231 8.61 0.26 -5.67
CA ASP A 231 8.47 -0.19 -7.04
C ASP A 231 7.13 -0.90 -7.24
N SER A 232 6.28 -0.36 -8.12
CA SER A 232 4.98 -0.93 -8.46
C SER A 232 5.07 -2.36 -9.01
N SER A 233 6.22 -2.78 -9.55
CA SER A 233 6.43 -4.16 -10.02
C SER A 233 6.40 -5.19 -8.87
N LYS A 234 6.66 -4.73 -7.62
CA LYS A 234 6.57 -5.54 -6.40
C LYS A 234 5.15 -5.63 -5.83
N ILE A 235 4.17 -4.95 -6.42
CA ILE A 235 2.77 -5.04 -6.01
C ILE A 235 2.09 -6.12 -6.85
N LYS A 236 1.70 -7.21 -6.20
CA LYS A 236 0.95 -8.31 -6.80
C LYS A 236 -0.49 -8.30 -6.28
N THR A 237 -1.41 -7.87 -7.12
CA THR A 237 -2.84 -7.84 -6.81
C THR A 237 -3.56 -9.03 -7.44
N PHE A 238 -4.30 -9.78 -6.61
CA PHE A 238 -5.27 -10.77 -7.01
C PHE A 238 -6.67 -10.16 -6.88
N CYS A 239 -7.28 -9.88 -8.03
CA CYS A 239 -8.60 -9.28 -8.13
C CYS A 239 -9.40 -10.01 -9.21
N HIS A 240 -10.46 -10.70 -8.81
CA HIS A 240 -11.31 -11.46 -9.73
C HIS A 240 -12.26 -10.53 -10.50
N GLU A 241 -12.54 -10.87 -11.75
CA GLU A 241 -13.60 -10.22 -12.50
C GLU A 241 -14.94 -10.43 -11.79
N GLY A 242 -15.69 -9.36 -11.52
CA GLY A 242 -16.93 -9.42 -10.76
C GLY A 242 -16.78 -9.28 -9.24
N ASP A 243 -15.55 -9.11 -8.72
CA ASP A 243 -15.34 -8.64 -7.37
C ASP A 243 -15.52 -7.11 -7.31
N GLY A 244 -16.64 -6.65 -6.74
CA GLY A 244 -16.94 -5.22 -6.61
C GLY A 244 -15.91 -4.47 -5.77
N VAL A 245 -15.29 -5.15 -4.80
CA VAL A 245 -14.28 -4.58 -3.90
C VAL A 245 -13.07 -4.09 -4.67
N CYS A 246 -12.63 -4.85 -5.68
CA CYS A 246 -11.51 -4.50 -6.54
C CYS A 246 -11.70 -3.23 -7.39
N SER A 247 -12.95 -2.77 -7.53
CA SER A 247 -13.29 -1.50 -8.18
C SER A 247 -13.45 -0.33 -7.19
N GLY A 248 -13.13 -0.57 -5.92
CA GLY A 248 -13.31 0.38 -4.82
C GLY A 248 -14.73 0.39 -4.26
N GLN A 249 -15.58 -0.58 -4.65
CA GLN A 249 -16.97 -0.65 -4.21
C GLN A 249 -17.18 -1.54 -2.99
N PHE A 250 -18.08 -1.21 -2.07
CA PHE A 250 -18.47 -2.15 -0.99
C PHE A 250 -19.44 -3.26 -1.49
N GLY A 251 -19.03 -3.97 -2.55
CA GLY A 251 -19.80 -5.03 -3.21
C GLY A 251 -19.20 -6.41 -2.97
N ILE A 252 -19.54 -7.04 -1.84
CA ILE A 252 -19.09 -8.41 -1.52
C ILE A 252 -19.85 -9.40 -2.40
N THR A 253 -19.19 -9.89 -3.44
CA THR A 253 -19.71 -10.94 -4.35
C THR A 253 -19.16 -12.30 -3.99
N PHE A 254 -19.66 -13.35 -4.64
CA PHE A 254 -19.09 -14.69 -4.49
C PHE A 254 -17.59 -14.71 -4.85
N GLU A 255 -17.20 -14.00 -5.90
CA GLU A 255 -15.80 -13.92 -6.35
C GLU A 255 -14.88 -13.41 -5.23
N HIS A 256 -15.34 -12.41 -4.47
CA HIS A 256 -14.60 -11.87 -3.33
C HIS A 256 -14.26 -12.92 -2.25
N LEU A 257 -15.03 -14.00 -2.14
CA LEU A 257 -14.90 -15.02 -1.09
C LEU A 257 -14.03 -16.22 -1.51
N THR A 258 -13.51 -16.26 -2.74
CA THR A 258 -12.87 -17.47 -3.29
C THR A 258 -11.34 -17.46 -3.33
N TYR A 259 -10.69 -16.34 -2.97
CA TYR A 259 -9.23 -16.17 -3.07
C TYR A 259 -8.43 -17.25 -2.33
N ALA A 260 -8.91 -17.69 -1.16
CA ALA A 260 -8.24 -18.71 -0.35
C ALA A 260 -8.03 -20.03 -1.10
N PHE A 261 -8.94 -20.38 -2.01
CA PHE A 261 -8.92 -21.64 -2.74
C PHE A 261 -8.35 -21.50 -4.16
N ARG A 262 -8.50 -20.34 -4.78
CA ARG A 262 -8.14 -20.12 -6.19
C ARG A 262 -6.75 -19.53 -6.38
N ASP A 263 -6.29 -18.68 -5.45
CA ASP A 263 -5.14 -17.79 -5.72
C ASP A 263 -3.97 -18.01 -4.77
N THR A 264 -4.20 -18.58 -3.58
CA THR A 264 -3.13 -18.79 -2.60
C THR A 264 -1.94 -19.60 -3.13
N PRO A 265 -2.10 -20.65 -3.97
CA PRO A 265 -0.95 -21.35 -4.55
C PRO A 265 -0.09 -20.43 -5.46
N ALA A 266 -0.72 -19.64 -6.31
CA ALA A 266 -0.03 -18.70 -7.19
C ALA A 266 0.61 -17.54 -6.40
N ALA A 267 -0.01 -17.12 -5.30
CA ALA A 267 0.55 -16.12 -4.40
C ALA A 267 1.81 -16.64 -3.70
N ILE A 268 1.78 -17.86 -3.16
CA ILE A 268 2.95 -18.51 -2.55
C ILE A 268 4.10 -18.61 -3.56
N GLU A 269 3.82 -19.08 -4.77
CA GLU A 269 4.83 -19.15 -5.83
C GLU A 269 5.45 -17.77 -6.11
N TRP A 270 4.61 -16.73 -6.22
CA TRP A 270 5.10 -15.37 -6.44
C TRP A 270 5.94 -14.87 -5.25
N MET A 271 5.54 -15.15 -4.02
CA MET A 271 6.29 -14.78 -2.81
C MET A 271 7.68 -15.43 -2.79
N GLU A 272 7.76 -16.73 -3.09
CA GLU A 272 9.02 -17.48 -3.18
C GLU A 272 9.93 -16.93 -4.31
N GLN A 273 9.36 -16.55 -5.45
CA GLN A 273 10.11 -15.90 -6.53
C GLN A 273 10.64 -14.51 -6.10
N ALA A 274 9.84 -13.71 -5.40
CA ALA A 274 10.23 -12.39 -4.95
C ALA A 274 11.40 -12.42 -3.96
N VAL A 275 11.41 -13.39 -3.04
CA VAL A 275 12.54 -13.58 -2.10
C VAL A 275 13.74 -14.28 -2.75
N GLY A 276 13.56 -15.08 -3.81
CA GLY A 276 14.65 -15.74 -4.52
C GLY A 276 15.38 -14.86 -5.54
N GLY A 277 14.71 -13.84 -6.09
CA GLY A 277 15.21 -12.99 -7.18
C GLY A 277 15.99 -11.74 -6.76
N SER A 278 16.36 -11.60 -5.48
CA SER A 278 17.03 -10.42 -4.92
C SER A 278 18.44 -10.69 -4.41
#